data_AF-S9ULK4-F1
#
_entry.id   AF-S9ULK4-F1
#
_cell.length_a   1.000
_cell.length_b   1.000
_cell.length_c   1.000
_cell.angle_alpha   90.00
_cell.angle_beta   90.00
_cell.angle_gamma   90.00
#
_symmetry.space_group_name_H-M   'P 1'
#
loop_
_entity.id
_entity.type
_entity.pdbx_description
1 polymer ?
#
loop_
_entity_poly.entity_id
_entity_poly.type
_entity_poly.pdbx_seq_one_letter_code
_entity_poly.pdbx_strand_id
1 'polypeptide(L)'
;MNRIFVSGADLRGCGSTLSALSLQKRFWAKPKKRPKVGPGFHEKAQKWRDEYLLDRHRVLADSLRAYVEFSTTKRTEPWDTRFAPFDRVEKDGVYIITRYLMDDKLQLCNYHHRPVKRMLCNVGLMGPQVTTKARWKPYRFATNPANTTKADKTFQKDKTVFTGYHHD
;
A
#
# COMPACT_ATOMS: atom_id res chain seq x y z
N MET A 1 -47.04 39.75 17.81
CA MET A 1 -47.17 38.79 18.93
C MET A 1 -46.42 37.53 18.57
N ASN A 2 -45.28 37.23 19.20
CA ASN A 2 -44.65 35.91 19.19
C ASN A 2 -44.00 35.67 20.56
N ARG A 3 -44.46 34.63 21.25
CA ARG A 3 -44.12 34.28 22.62
C ARG A 3 -42.72 33.69 22.69
N ILE A 4 -41.89 34.23 23.60
CA ILE A 4 -40.62 33.63 24.00
C ILE A 4 -40.94 32.58 25.06
N PHE A 5 -40.65 31.31 24.78
CA PHE A 5 -40.63 30.27 25.80
C PHE A 5 -39.28 30.32 26.52
N VAL A 6 -39.31 30.71 27.79
CA VAL A 6 -38.17 30.59 28.72
C VAL A 6 -38.48 29.43 29.65
N SER A 7 -37.62 28.40 29.65
CA SER A 7 -37.68 27.32 30.64
C SER A 7 -36.97 27.78 31.91
N GLY A 8 -37.66 27.72 33.05
CA GLY A 8 -37.28 28.31 34.34
C GLY A 8 -36.24 27.53 35.14
N ALA A 9 -35.22 26.94 34.51
CA ALA A 9 -34.24 26.10 35.21
C ALA A 9 -32.90 26.79 35.56
N ASP A 10 -32.53 27.90 34.92
CA ASP A 10 -31.13 28.38 34.99
C ASP A 10 -30.90 29.62 35.88
N LEU A 11 -31.88 30.02 36.70
CA LEU A 11 -31.71 31.13 37.66
C LEU A 11 -31.26 30.64 39.04
N ARG A 12 -30.12 29.93 39.12
CA ARG A 12 -29.35 29.81 40.37
C ARG A 12 -27.87 29.67 40.06
N GLY A 13 -27.09 30.68 40.39
CA GLY A 13 -25.64 30.53 40.43
C GLY A 13 -24.90 31.83 40.20
N CYS A 14 -24.71 32.55 41.29
CA CYS A 14 -23.79 33.67 41.39
C CYS A 14 -22.37 33.28 40.95
N GLY A 15 -21.70 34.17 40.23
CA GLY A 15 -20.24 34.30 40.28
C GLY A 15 -19.44 33.73 39.12
N SER A 16 -18.39 34.48 38.80
CA SER A 16 -17.23 34.16 37.95
C SER A 16 -17.36 34.40 36.44
N THR A 17 -16.70 35.49 36.02
CA THR A 17 -15.82 35.55 34.85
C THR A 17 -16.34 34.93 33.56
N LEU A 18 -17.23 35.64 32.87
CA LEU A 18 -17.54 35.34 31.48
C LEU A 18 -16.52 36.02 30.57
N SER A 19 -15.38 35.32 30.47
CA SER A 19 -14.66 35.05 29.23
C SER A 19 -15.40 35.48 27.96
N ALA A 20 -14.64 36.05 27.02
CA ALA A 20 -15.05 36.42 25.67
C ALA A 20 -15.52 35.20 24.84
N LEU A 21 -16.67 34.63 25.20
CA LEU A 21 -17.44 33.63 24.46
C LEU A 21 -18.46 34.28 23.54
N SER A 22 -18.56 35.62 23.54
CA SER A 22 -19.31 36.34 22.53
C SER A 22 -18.47 36.40 21.25
N LEU A 23 -19.04 35.89 20.15
CA LEU A 23 -18.59 36.05 18.76
C LEU A 23 -17.83 34.88 18.11
N GLN A 24 -18.11 33.63 18.47
CA GLN A 24 -18.15 32.58 17.43
C GLN A 24 -19.54 32.56 16.77
N LYS A 25 -19.95 33.70 16.19
CA LYS A 25 -20.96 33.65 15.14
C LYS A 25 -20.30 32.97 13.95
N ARG A 26 -20.57 31.67 13.76
CA ARG A 26 -20.34 31.00 12.47
C ARG A 26 -21.26 31.65 11.45
N PHE A 27 -20.86 32.80 10.95
CA PHE A 27 -21.51 33.44 9.83
C PHE A 27 -21.29 32.53 8.63
N TRP A 28 -22.38 31.96 8.10
CA TRP A 28 -22.39 31.43 6.75
C TRP A 28 -22.26 32.61 5.79
N ALA A 29 -21.04 33.14 5.67
CA ALA A 29 -20.74 34.26 4.80
C ALA A 29 -20.96 33.82 3.36
N LYS A 30 -21.61 34.68 2.57
CA LYS A 30 -21.82 34.40 1.15
C LYS A 30 -20.44 34.17 0.49
N PRO A 31 -20.26 33.06 -0.24
CA PRO A 31 -18.98 32.80 -0.89
C PRO A 31 -18.62 33.96 -1.83
N LYS A 32 -17.39 34.47 -1.68
CA LYS A 32 -16.87 35.52 -2.55
C LYS A 32 -16.78 35.00 -3.99
N LYS A 33 -17.05 35.86 -4.96
CA LYS A 33 -16.99 35.52 -6.38
C LYS A 33 -15.57 35.09 -6.75
N ARG A 34 -15.41 33.96 -7.44
CA ARG A 34 -14.13 33.49 -7.98
C ARG A 34 -13.58 34.52 -8.99
N PRO A 35 -12.28 34.86 -8.97
CA PRO A 35 -11.69 35.74 -9.96
C PRO A 35 -11.81 35.14 -11.37
N LYS A 36 -11.75 36.01 -12.39
CA LYS A 36 -11.70 35.60 -13.79
C LYS A 36 -10.41 34.81 -14.06
N VAL A 37 -10.45 33.94 -15.07
CA VAL A 37 -9.28 33.21 -15.55
C VAL A 37 -8.30 34.21 -16.17
N GLY A 38 -6.99 34.03 -15.93
CA GLY A 38 -5.95 34.92 -16.45
C GLY A 38 -5.80 34.81 -17.98
N PRO A 39 -5.37 35.89 -18.65
CA PRO A 39 -5.14 35.87 -20.09
C PRO A 39 -4.05 34.84 -20.47
N GLY A 40 -4.26 34.13 -21.58
CA GLY A 40 -3.35 33.08 -22.07
C GLY A 40 -3.32 31.79 -21.23
N PHE A 41 -4.11 31.68 -20.16
CA PHE A 41 -4.16 30.45 -19.34
C PHE A 41 -4.70 29.25 -20.11
N HIS A 42 -5.70 29.46 -20.99
CA HIS A 42 -6.31 28.37 -21.76
C HIS A 42 -5.30 27.69 -22.69
N GLU A 43 -4.51 28.46 -23.43
CA GLU A 43 -3.47 27.93 -24.33
C GLU A 43 -2.34 27.26 -23.54
N LYS A 44 -1.88 27.87 -22.45
CA LYS A 44 -0.85 27.26 -21.58
C LYS A 44 -1.33 25.94 -20.96
N ALA A 45 -2.58 25.92 -20.48
CA ALA A 45 -3.15 24.71 -19.88
C ALA A 45 -3.33 23.61 -20.92
N GLN A 46 -3.74 23.96 -22.15
CA GLN A 46 -3.86 22.99 -23.24
C GLN A 46 -2.50 22.39 -23.61
N LYS A 47 -1.51 23.25 -23.91
CA LYS A 47 -0.15 22.81 -24.26
C LYS A 47 0.48 21.94 -23.16
N TRP A 48 0.34 22.35 -21.90
CA TRP A 48 0.85 21.57 -20.76
C TRP A 48 0.18 20.20 -20.63
N ARG A 49 -1.15 20.12 -20.87
CA ARG A 49 -1.86 18.83 -20.85
C ARG A 49 -1.43 17.91 -21.97
N ASP A 50 -1.20 18.46 -23.16
CA ASP A 50 -0.77 17.69 -24.33
C ASP A 50 0.64 17.13 -24.12
N GLU A 51 1.58 17.97 -23.67
CA GLU A 51 2.95 17.54 -23.33
C GLU A 51 2.97 16.55 -22.15
N TYR A 52 2.15 16.77 -21.13
CA TYR A 52 2.03 15.85 -19.99
C TYR A 52 1.52 14.47 -20.42
N LEU A 53 0.55 14.42 -21.35
CA LEU A 53 0.04 13.15 -21.87
C LEU A 53 1.10 12.41 -22.68
N LEU A 54 1.91 13.14 -23.47
CA LEU A 54 3.03 12.57 -24.22
C LEU A 54 4.09 11.95 -23.29
N ASP A 55 4.51 12.65 -22.23
CA ASP A 55 5.42 12.06 -21.24
C ASP A 55 4.76 10.89 -20.49
N ARG A 56 3.45 10.98 -20.21
CA ARG A 56 2.71 9.91 -19.55
C ARG A 56 2.70 8.62 -20.35
N HIS A 57 2.74 8.66 -21.68
CA HIS A 57 2.87 7.46 -22.51
C HIS A 57 4.20 6.75 -22.27
N ARG A 58 5.31 7.49 -22.19
CA ARG A 58 6.63 6.93 -21.86
C ARG A 58 6.64 6.34 -20.46
N VAL A 59 6.17 7.11 -19.47
CA VAL A 59 6.07 6.65 -18.08
C VAL A 59 5.24 5.37 -17.95
N LEU A 60 4.13 5.26 -18.69
CA LEU A 60 3.32 4.05 -18.73
C LEU A 60 4.07 2.88 -19.36
N ALA A 61 4.75 3.09 -20.49
CA ALA A 61 5.55 2.06 -21.15
C ALA A 61 6.65 1.52 -20.22
N ASP A 62 7.40 2.44 -19.59
CA ASP A 62 8.45 2.09 -18.62
C ASP A 62 7.88 1.33 -17.42
N SER A 63 6.71 1.74 -16.93
CA SER A 63 6.05 1.08 -15.80
C SER A 63 5.54 -0.32 -16.15
N LEU A 64 4.98 -0.51 -17.34
CA LEU A 64 4.53 -1.83 -17.80
C LEU A 64 5.72 -2.77 -17.99
N ARG A 65 6.82 -2.29 -18.59
CA ARG A 65 8.06 -3.06 -18.70
C ARG A 65 8.56 -3.51 -17.33
N ALA A 66 8.69 -2.58 -16.38
CA ALA A 66 9.15 -2.88 -15.03
C ALA A 66 8.23 -3.86 -14.29
N TYR A 67 6.91 -3.79 -14.49
CA TYR A 67 5.96 -4.72 -13.90
C TYR A 67 6.10 -6.15 -14.47
N VAL A 68 6.27 -6.26 -15.78
CA VAL A 68 6.48 -7.56 -16.44
C VAL A 68 7.80 -8.16 -16.00
N GLU A 69 8.89 -7.39 -16.03
CA GLU A 69 10.18 -7.81 -15.51
C GLU A 69 10.07 -8.27 -14.06
N PHE A 70 9.34 -7.53 -13.23
CA PHE A 70 9.08 -7.94 -11.85
C PHE A 70 8.30 -9.27 -11.77
N SER A 71 7.37 -9.51 -12.68
CA SER A 71 6.56 -10.72 -12.66
C SER A 71 7.37 -11.94 -13.09
N THR A 72 8.36 -11.76 -13.96
CA THR A 72 9.17 -12.84 -14.54
C THR A 72 10.48 -13.11 -13.79
N THR A 73 10.94 -12.24 -12.90
CA THR A 73 12.20 -12.45 -12.16
C THR A 73 11.98 -13.09 -10.79
N LYS A 74 13.00 -13.84 -10.35
CA LYS A 74 13.00 -14.62 -9.10
C LYS A 74 13.03 -13.74 -7.85
N ARG A 75 12.18 -14.07 -6.87
CA ARG A 75 12.06 -13.40 -5.58
C ARG A 75 12.79 -14.13 -4.47
N THR A 76 13.03 -13.45 -3.36
CA THR A 76 13.43 -14.11 -2.12
C THR A 76 12.36 -15.08 -1.64
N GLU A 77 12.77 -16.11 -0.91
CA GLU A 77 11.83 -17.05 -0.31
C GLU A 77 10.81 -16.34 0.59
N PRO A 78 9.51 -16.61 0.44
CA PRO A 78 8.46 -15.83 1.10
C PRO A 78 8.17 -16.26 2.54
N TRP A 79 8.63 -17.43 2.97
CA TRP A 79 8.49 -17.90 4.36
C TRP A 79 9.50 -17.24 5.30
N ASP A 80 9.15 -17.14 6.57
CA ASP A 80 10.03 -16.67 7.63
C ASP A 80 10.69 -17.87 8.32
N THR A 81 12.00 -18.04 8.15
CA THR A 81 12.78 -19.16 8.69
C THR A 81 12.94 -19.12 10.20
N ARG A 82 12.44 -18.07 10.87
CA ARG A 82 12.48 -17.97 12.34
C ARG A 82 11.34 -18.72 13.03
N PHE A 83 10.37 -19.23 12.27
CA PHE A 83 9.17 -19.87 12.82
C PHE A 83 8.96 -21.27 12.24
N ALA A 84 8.45 -22.17 13.07
CA ALA A 84 7.96 -23.46 12.61
C ALA A 84 6.85 -23.30 11.55
N PRO A 85 6.84 -24.14 10.50
CA PRO A 85 7.68 -25.32 10.29
C PRO A 85 8.96 -25.06 9.44
N PHE A 86 9.31 -23.81 9.18
CA PHE A 86 10.45 -23.40 8.33
C PHE A 86 11.74 -23.11 9.11
N ASP A 87 11.69 -23.18 10.44
CA ASP A 87 12.83 -23.11 11.37
C ASP A 87 13.70 -24.37 11.37
N ARG A 88 13.19 -25.47 10.80
CA ARG A 88 13.91 -26.73 10.69
C ARG A 88 15.13 -26.63 9.78
N VAL A 89 16.05 -27.57 9.95
CA VAL A 89 17.24 -27.72 9.08
C VAL A 89 16.80 -27.97 7.64
N GLU A 90 17.48 -27.37 6.66
CA GLU A 90 17.17 -27.50 5.22
C GLU A 90 17.24 -28.92 4.65
N LYS A 91 17.68 -29.90 5.43
CA LYS A 91 17.73 -31.32 5.07
C LYS A 91 16.55 -32.11 5.64
N ASP A 92 15.66 -31.49 6.40
CA ASP A 92 14.54 -32.14 7.09
C ASP A 92 13.20 -31.40 6.91
N GLY A 93 12.10 -32.10 7.20
CA GLY A 93 10.75 -31.55 7.30
C GLY A 93 10.25 -30.93 5.99
N VAL A 94 9.86 -29.66 6.06
CA VAL A 94 9.24 -28.94 4.93
C VAL A 94 10.20 -28.81 3.75
N TYR A 95 11.50 -28.72 4.03
CA TYR A 95 12.50 -28.59 2.98
C TYR A 95 12.64 -29.85 2.12
N ILE A 96 12.31 -31.03 2.65
CA ILE A 96 12.22 -32.26 1.86
C ILE A 96 11.06 -32.16 0.87
N ILE A 97 9.89 -31.71 1.34
CA ILE A 97 8.71 -31.54 0.49
C ILE A 97 9.00 -30.49 -0.59
N THR A 98 9.58 -29.34 -0.22
CA THR A 98 9.86 -28.29 -1.19
C THR A 98 10.93 -28.69 -2.20
N ARG A 99 11.98 -29.41 -1.78
CA ARG A 99 13.10 -29.83 -2.65
C ARG A 99 12.74 -30.97 -3.60
N TYR A 100 12.04 -32.01 -3.12
CA TYR A 100 11.83 -33.22 -3.92
C TYR A 100 10.48 -33.26 -4.65
N LEU A 101 9.46 -32.58 -4.11
CA LEU A 101 8.11 -32.61 -4.71
C LEU A 101 7.75 -31.31 -5.43
N MET A 102 8.19 -30.16 -4.92
CA MET A 102 7.68 -28.86 -5.37
C MET A 102 8.69 -27.98 -6.10
N ASP A 103 9.97 -28.37 -6.18
CA ASP A 103 11.05 -27.47 -6.60
C ASP A 103 10.77 -26.87 -7.98
N ASP A 104 10.44 -27.72 -8.98
CA ASP A 104 10.05 -27.28 -10.32
C ASP A 104 8.92 -26.24 -10.32
N LYS A 105 7.91 -26.43 -9.45
CA LYS A 105 6.73 -25.55 -9.41
C LYS A 105 7.06 -24.24 -8.71
N LEU A 106 7.83 -24.29 -7.62
CA LEU A 106 8.31 -23.12 -6.88
C LEU A 106 9.23 -22.26 -7.76
N GLN A 107 10.10 -22.88 -8.54
CA GLN A 107 10.95 -22.22 -9.52
C GLN A 107 10.14 -21.59 -10.65
N LEU A 108 9.14 -22.30 -11.21
CA LEU A 108 8.28 -21.79 -12.28
C LEU A 108 7.51 -20.53 -11.87
N CYS A 109 7.08 -20.44 -10.61
CA CYS A 109 6.39 -19.26 -10.09
C CYS A 109 7.33 -18.16 -9.58
N ASN A 110 8.64 -18.29 -9.81
CA ASN A 110 9.67 -17.32 -9.42
C ASN A 110 9.65 -16.96 -7.92
N TYR A 111 9.19 -17.88 -7.06
CA TYR A 111 9.01 -17.65 -5.63
C TYR A 111 8.11 -16.47 -5.26
N HIS A 112 7.21 -16.03 -6.15
CA HIS A 112 6.23 -15.01 -5.79
C HIS A 112 5.35 -15.50 -4.63
N HIS A 113 5.23 -14.68 -3.59
CA HIS A 113 4.64 -15.09 -2.31
C HIS A 113 3.20 -15.61 -2.41
N ARG A 114 2.40 -15.15 -3.39
CA ARG A 114 1.01 -15.62 -3.60
C ARG A 114 0.95 -17.04 -4.16
N PRO A 115 1.55 -17.34 -5.34
CA PRO A 115 1.53 -18.70 -5.87
C PRO A 115 2.25 -19.69 -4.96
N VAL A 116 3.37 -19.33 -4.32
CA VAL A 116 4.06 -20.22 -3.37
C VAL A 116 3.15 -20.67 -2.24
N LYS A 117 2.46 -19.73 -1.58
CA LYS A 117 1.49 -20.05 -0.51
C LYS A 117 0.38 -20.97 -1.00
N ARG A 118 -0.18 -20.71 -2.18
CA ARG A 118 -1.25 -21.53 -2.78
C ARG A 118 -0.77 -22.94 -3.12
N MET A 119 0.43 -23.08 -3.67
CA MET A 119 1.00 -24.39 -3.97
C MET A 119 1.26 -25.17 -2.70
N LEU A 120 1.79 -24.53 -1.65
CA LEU A 120 1.97 -25.18 -0.35
C LEU A 120 0.65 -25.61 0.30
N CYS A 121 -0.43 -24.84 0.13
CA CYS A 121 -1.78 -25.30 0.50
C CYS A 121 -2.21 -26.53 -0.31
N ASN A 122 -1.99 -26.50 -1.63
CA ASN A 122 -2.47 -27.54 -2.55
C ASN A 122 -1.68 -28.85 -2.47
N VAL A 123 -0.45 -28.83 -1.97
CA VAL A 123 0.33 -30.06 -1.74
C VAL A 123 -0.29 -30.92 -0.66
N GLY A 124 -1.03 -30.35 0.29
CA GLY A 124 -1.77 -31.09 1.32
C GLY A 124 -0.92 -31.74 2.41
N LEU A 125 0.35 -32.07 2.14
CA LEU A 125 1.28 -32.72 3.09
C LEU A 125 1.67 -31.83 4.28
N MET A 126 1.50 -30.51 4.15
CA MET A 126 1.72 -29.53 5.22
C MET A 126 0.48 -29.35 6.13
N GLY A 127 -0.68 -29.89 5.73
CA GLY A 127 -1.94 -29.71 6.42
C GLY A 127 -2.35 -28.23 6.60
N PRO A 128 -3.15 -27.90 7.62
CA PRO A 128 -3.65 -26.54 7.87
C PRO A 128 -2.56 -25.55 8.35
N GLN A 129 -1.29 -26.00 8.45
CA GLN A 129 -0.21 -25.25 9.07
C GLN A 129 0.21 -24.02 8.25
N VAL A 130 -0.01 -24.03 6.93
CA VAL A 130 0.42 -22.98 5.99
C VAL A 130 -0.12 -21.60 6.38
N THR A 131 -1.36 -21.51 6.86
CA THR A 131 -1.99 -20.25 7.26
C THR A 131 -1.97 -20.02 8.77
N THR A 132 -1.98 -21.09 9.57
CA THR A 132 -2.18 -21.01 11.02
C THR A 132 -0.89 -20.92 11.82
N LYS A 133 0.11 -21.77 11.49
CA LYS A 133 1.37 -21.87 12.24
C LYS A 133 2.53 -21.20 11.50
N ALA A 134 2.67 -21.50 10.22
CA ALA A 134 3.73 -20.94 9.40
C ALA A 134 3.64 -19.42 9.32
N ARG A 135 4.79 -18.75 9.45
CA ARG A 135 4.89 -17.31 9.29
C ARG A 135 5.53 -16.96 7.94
N TRP A 136 5.03 -15.88 7.37
CA TRP A 136 5.43 -15.38 6.06
C TRP A 136 6.03 -14.00 6.23
N LYS A 137 7.05 -13.69 5.41
CA LYS A 137 7.62 -12.35 5.37
C LYS A 137 6.54 -11.32 5.03
N PRO A 138 6.59 -10.11 5.61
CA PRO A 138 5.67 -9.04 5.24
C PRO A 138 5.78 -8.72 3.75
N TYR A 139 4.69 -8.21 3.19
CA TYR A 139 4.52 -8.00 1.75
C TYR A 139 5.74 -7.39 1.04
N ARG A 140 6.23 -6.23 1.51
CA ARG A 140 7.33 -5.51 0.87
C ARG A 140 8.65 -6.30 0.86
N PHE A 141 8.95 -7.00 1.94
CA PHE A 141 10.16 -7.83 2.03
C PHE A 141 10.06 -9.09 1.18
N ALA A 142 8.87 -9.68 1.06
CA ALA A 142 8.61 -10.83 0.19
C ALA A 142 8.64 -10.47 -1.31
N THR A 143 8.64 -9.18 -1.66
CA THR A 143 8.77 -8.70 -3.05
C THR A 143 10.22 -8.34 -3.43
N ASN A 144 11.20 -8.58 -2.57
CA ASN A 144 12.58 -8.29 -2.90
C ASN A 144 13.17 -9.33 -3.88
N PRO A 145 14.11 -8.92 -4.76
CA PRO A 145 14.82 -9.83 -5.65
C PRO A 145 15.56 -10.93 -4.89
N ALA A 146 15.72 -12.12 -5.47
CA ALA A 146 16.36 -13.27 -4.82
C ALA A 146 17.75 -12.97 -4.22
N ASN A 147 18.54 -12.10 -4.86
CA ASN A 147 19.91 -11.77 -4.45
C ASN A 147 19.99 -10.67 -3.36
N THR A 148 18.88 -10.38 -2.68
CA THR A 148 18.83 -9.31 -1.68
C THR A 148 19.53 -9.74 -0.38
N THR A 149 20.60 -9.02 -0.02
CA THR A 149 21.38 -9.27 1.21
C THR A 149 21.05 -8.31 2.34
N LYS A 150 20.71 -7.05 2.03
CA LYS A 150 20.41 -5.99 3.01
C LYS A 150 18.97 -5.51 2.88
N ALA A 151 18.37 -5.16 4.02
CA ALA A 151 16.99 -4.67 4.10
C ALA A 151 16.74 -3.38 3.32
N ASP A 152 17.78 -2.53 3.19
CA ASP A 152 17.74 -1.24 2.49
C ASP A 152 17.28 -1.35 1.03
N LYS A 153 17.47 -2.51 0.41
CA LYS A 153 17.04 -2.77 -0.98
C LYS A 153 15.56 -2.46 -1.20
N THR A 154 14.72 -2.67 -0.18
CA THR A 154 13.28 -2.37 -0.21
C THR A 154 12.98 -0.88 -0.46
N PHE A 155 13.89 0.01 -0.06
CA PHE A 155 13.74 1.47 -0.14
C PHE A 155 14.53 2.09 -1.30
N GLN A 156 15.37 1.31 -1.98
CA GLN A 156 16.19 1.73 -3.12
C GLN A 156 15.53 1.49 -4.48
N LYS A 157 14.25 1.11 -4.49
CA LYS A 157 13.49 0.88 -5.72
C LYS A 157 13.25 2.19 -6.49
N ASP A 158 13.11 2.07 -7.81
CA ASP A 158 12.88 3.22 -8.69
C ASP A 158 11.54 3.93 -8.39
N LYS A 159 11.61 5.21 -8.04
CA LYS A 159 10.42 6.02 -7.72
C LYS A 159 9.78 6.67 -8.94
N THR A 160 10.38 6.55 -10.12
CA THR A 160 9.88 7.14 -11.37
C THR A 160 8.83 6.25 -12.05
N VAL A 161 8.67 5.02 -11.57
CA VAL A 161 7.80 3.99 -12.12
C VAL A 161 6.55 3.78 -11.25
N PHE A 162 5.39 3.58 -11.89
CA PHE A 162 4.08 3.52 -11.24
C PHE A 162 3.46 2.12 -11.22
N THR A 163 4.11 1.17 -10.55
CA THR A 163 3.61 -0.22 -10.43
C THR A 163 3.07 -0.58 -9.05
N GLY A 164 2.93 0.39 -8.13
CA GLY A 164 2.44 0.11 -6.77
C GLY A 164 3.37 -0.83 -5.98
N TYR A 165 4.69 -0.62 -6.07
CA TYR A 165 5.76 -1.45 -5.50
C TYR A 165 6.01 -2.81 -6.18
N HIS A 166 5.37 -3.08 -7.32
CA HIS A 166 5.64 -4.25 -8.17
C HIS A 166 6.69 -3.96 -9.25
N HIS A 167 7.85 -3.50 -8.82
CA HIS A 167 9.07 -3.34 -9.62
C HIS A 167 10.26 -3.63 -8.70
N ASP A 168 11.45 -3.87 -9.26
CA ASP A 168 12.67 -4.21 -8.51
C ASP A 168 13.54 -3.01 -8.15
#